data_AF-A0A6H0KRR5-F1
#
_entry.id   AF-A0A6H0KRR5-F1
#
_cell.length_a   1.000
_cell.length_b   1.000
_cell.length_c   1.000
_cell.angle_alpha   90.00
_cell.angle_beta   90.00
_cell.angle_gamma   90.00
#
_symmetry.space_group_name_H-M   'P 1'
#
loop_
_entity.id
_entity.type
_entity.pdbx_description
1 polymer ?
#
loop_
_entity_poly.entity_id
_entity_poly.type
_entity_poly.pdbx_seq_one_letter_code
_entity_poly.pdbx_strand_id
1 'polypeptide(L)' 'MIQQIRKFWKSRHRGVYNELAIKFKVSPWKIYKLAHGRRAVTNVDSDILEELFERGIISGIRPY' A
#
# COMPACT_ATOMS: atom_id res chain seq x y z
N MET A 1 14.08 10.35 -1.89
CA MET A 1 13.68 9.59 -0.67
C MET A 1 12.91 10.45 0.34
N ILE A 2 13.45 11.60 0.75
CA ILE A 2 12.85 12.50 1.77
C ILE A 2 11.43 12.98 1.42
N GLN A 3 11.15 13.28 0.15
CA GLN A 3 9.83 13.74 -0.28
C GLN A 3 8.72 12.66 -0.17
N GLN A 4 9.04 11.39 -0.40
CA GLN A 4 8.05 10.31 -0.30
C GLN A 4 7.71 10.00 1.16
N ILE A 5 8.68 10.12 2.07
CA ILE A 5 8.43 9.97 3.51
C ILE A 5 7.47 11.07 3.96
N ARG A 6 7.74 12.35 3.63
CA ARG A 6 6.81 13.45 3.91
C ARG A 6 5.41 13.23 3.34
N LYS A 7 5.28 12.67 2.13
CA LYS A 7 3.99 12.33 1.51
C LYS A 7 3.27 11.19 2.25
N PHE A 8 3.98 10.17 2.71
CA PHE A 8 3.41 9.11 3.56
C PHE A 8 2.81 9.67 4.86
N TRP A 9 3.57 10.53 5.55
CA TRP A 9 3.12 11.16 6.80
C TRP A 9 1.93 12.11 6.61
N LYS A 10 1.83 12.76 5.44
CA LYS A 10 0.69 13.60 5.05
C LYS A 10 -0.46 12.83 4.39
N SER A 11 -0.32 11.52 4.16
CA SER A 11 -1.35 10.77 3.47
C SER A 11 -2.55 10.59 4.38
N ARG A 12 -3.75 10.85 3.82
CA ARG A 12 -5.02 10.69 4.53
C ARG A 12 -5.33 9.23 4.87
N HIS A 13 -4.64 8.27 4.23
CA HIS A 13 -4.84 6.83 4.36
C HIS A 13 -3.80 6.14 5.26
N ARG A 14 -3.03 6.90 6.06
CA ARG A 14 -1.98 6.34 6.91
C ARG A 14 -2.48 5.30 7.91
N GLY A 15 -3.70 5.47 8.43
CA GLY A 15 -4.36 4.47 9.29
C GLY A 15 -4.51 3.13 8.57
N VAL A 16 -5.04 3.15 7.36
CA VAL A 16 -5.21 1.96 6.50
C VAL A 16 -3.87 1.27 6.22
N TYR A 17 -2.82 2.04 5.92
CA TYR A 17 -1.49 1.46 5.71
C TYR A 17 -0.92 0.76 6.94
N ASN A 18 -1.19 1.29 8.14
CA ASN A 18 -0.76 0.65 9.39
C ASN A 18 -1.59 -0.60 9.71
N GLU A 19 -2.92 -0.55 9.50
CA GLU A 19 -3.81 -1.70 9.70
C GLU A 19 -3.41 -2.88 8.80
N LEU A 20 -3.24 -2.63 7.51
CA LEU A 20 -2.82 -3.64 6.55
C LEU A 20 -1.40 -4.16 6.88
N ALA A 21 -0.51 -3.28 7.36
CA ALA A 21 0.83 -3.69 7.74
C ALA A 21 0.82 -4.69 8.90
N ILE A 22 -0.05 -4.47 9.89
CA ILE A 22 -0.26 -5.40 11.00
C ILE A 22 -0.88 -6.71 10.48
N LYS A 23 -1.93 -6.61 9.65
CA LYS A 23 -2.66 -7.77 9.09
C LYS A 23 -1.73 -8.71 8.30
N PHE A 24 -0.92 -8.15 7.40
CA PHE A 24 -0.04 -8.92 6.53
C PHE A 24 1.38 -9.11 7.08
N LYS A 25 1.66 -8.64 8.31
CA LYS A 25 2.99 -8.68 8.95
C LYS A 25 4.10 -8.07 8.08
N VAL A 26 3.80 -6.96 7.40
CA VAL A 26 4.73 -6.22 6.53
C VAL A 26 4.96 -4.80 7.06
N SER A 27 5.93 -4.09 6.49
CA SER A 27 6.12 -2.68 6.84
C SER A 27 5.03 -1.79 6.22
N PRO A 28 4.53 -0.76 6.93
CA PRO A 28 3.61 0.24 6.35
C PRO A 28 4.19 0.91 5.10
N TRP A 29 5.51 1.03 5.05
CA TRP A 29 6.22 1.56 3.89
C TRP A 29 6.09 0.67 2.65
N LYS A 30 6.07 -0.66 2.82
CA LYS A 30 5.84 -1.59 1.72
C LYS A 30 4.44 -1.38 1.13
N ILE A 31 3.43 -1.23 1.99
CA ILE A 31 2.04 -0.99 1.58
C ILE A 31 1.89 0.35 0.87
N TYR A 32 2.48 1.40 1.42
CA TYR A 32 2.54 2.71 0.76
C TYR A 32 3.13 2.60 -0.65
N LYS A 33 4.25 1.89 -0.81
CA LYS A 33 4.83 1.72 -2.15
C LYS A 33 3.90 0.96 -3.10
N LEU A 34 3.21 -0.07 -2.64
CA LEU A 34 2.23 -0.82 -3.44
C LEU A 34 1.08 0.09 -3.86
N ALA A 35 0.52 0.87 -2.94
CA ALA A 35 -0.52 1.86 -3.21
C ALA A 35 -0.09 2.92 -4.24
N HIS A 36 1.20 3.24 -4.30
CA HIS A 36 1.79 4.19 -5.23
C HIS A 36 2.37 3.56 -6.51
N GLY A 37 1.97 2.32 -6.83
CA GLY A 37 2.25 1.70 -8.13
C GLY A 37 3.52 0.84 -8.17
N ARG A 38 4.07 0.44 -7.01
CA ARG A 38 5.08 -0.62 -6.99
C ARG A 38 4.45 -1.93 -7.45
N ARG A 39 5.16 -2.66 -8.32
CA ARG A 39 4.74 -4.01 -8.76
C ARG A 39 4.64 -4.96 -7.57
N ALA A 40 3.57 -5.77 -7.57
CA ALA A 40 3.45 -6.93 -6.71
C ALA A 40 4.40 -8.02 -7.19
N VAL A 41 5.16 -8.60 -6.25
CA VAL A 41 6.13 -9.67 -6.54
C VAL A 41 5.72 -10.98 -5.86
N THR A 42 5.01 -10.89 -4.74
CA THR A 42 4.56 -12.05 -3.97
C THR A 42 3.04 -12.12 -3.91
N ASN A 43 2.48 -13.31 -3.63
CA ASN A 43 1.03 -13.47 -3.41
C ASN A 43 0.51 -12.48 -2.36
N VAL A 44 1.25 -12.29 -1.26
CA VAL A 44 0.94 -11.29 -0.22
C VAL A 44 0.85 -9.86 -0.78
N ASP A 45 1.63 -9.51 -1.79
CA ASP A 45 1.56 -8.18 -2.40
C ASP A 45 0.28 -8.02 -3.22
N SER A 46 -0.14 -9.09 -3.90
CA SER A 46 -1.41 -9.13 -4.62
C SER A 46 -2.59 -8.99 -3.65
N ASP A 47 -2.57 -9.74 -2.55
CA ASP A 47 -3.60 -9.66 -1.50
C ASP A 47 -3.69 -8.24 -0.91
N ILE A 48 -2.54 -7.59 -0.69
CA ILE A 48 -2.50 -6.19 -0.23
C ILE A 48 -3.09 -5.24 -1.28
N LEU A 49 -2.78 -5.43 -2.57
CA LEU A 49 -3.32 -4.60 -3.65
C LEU A 49 -4.83 -4.75 -3.80
N GLU A 50 -5.34 -5.97 -3.65
CA GLU A 50 -6.77 -6.25 -3.65
C GLU A 50 -7.47 -5.52 -2.50
N GLU A 51 -6.96 -5.61 -1.28
CA GLU A 51 -7.57 -4.93 -0.15
C GLU A 51 -7.45 -3.39 -0.24
N LEU A 52 -6.38 -2.88 -0.83
CA LEU A 52 -6.25 -1.44 -1.15
C LEU A 52 -7.29 -0.99 -2.20
N PHE A 53 -7.60 -1.85 -3.16
CA PHE A 53 -8.60 -1.60 -4.19
C PHE A 53 -10.02 -1.65 -3.63
N GLU A 54 -10.35 -2.68 -2.84
CA GLU A 54 -11.65 -2.81 -2.16
C GLU A 54 -11.94 -1.64 -1.22
N ARG A 55 -10.92 -1.13 -0.53
CA ARG A 55 -11.02 0.05 0.34
C ARG A 55 -11.05 1.38 -0.44
N GLY A 56 -10.99 1.36 -1.78
CA GLY A 56 -11.00 2.54 -2.63
C GLY A 56 -9.76 3.43 -2.50
N ILE A 57 -8.64 2.89 -1.99
CA ILE A 57 -7.38 3.62 -1.81
C ILE A 57 -6.64 3.75 -3.13
N ILE A 58 -6.74 2.72 -3.97
CA ILE A 58 -6.21 2.73 -5.34
C ILE A 58 -7.35 2.51 -6.33
N SER A 59 -7.23 3.12 -7.50
CA SER A 59 -8.26 3.05 -8.55
C SER A 59 -8.15 1.82 -9.45
N GLY A 60 -7.12 0.99 -9.27
CA GLY A 60 -6.93 -0.21 -10.07
C GLY A 60 -5.67 -0.97 -9.67
N ILE A 61 -5.73 -2.28 -9.84
CA ILE A 61 -4.59 -3.19 -9.69
C ILE A 61 -3.97 -3.28 -11.08
N ARG A 62 -2.71 -2.89 -11.23
CA ARG A 62 -2.05 -2.95 -12.54
C ARG A 62 -1.70 -4.41 -12.86
N PRO A 63 -2.32 -5.04 -13.87
CA PRO A 63 -1.89 -6.36 -14.31
C PRO A 63 -0.55 -6.19 -15.03
N TYR A 64 0.44 -6.95 -14.56
CA TYR A 64 1.74 -7.29 -15.17
C TYR A 64 2.36 -6.30 -16.17
#